data_AF-A0A0B4I055-F1
#
_entry.id   AF-A0A0B4I055-F1
#
_cell.length_a   1.000
_cell.length_b   1.000
_cell.length_c   1.000
_cell.angle_alpha   90.00
_cell.angle_beta   90.00
_cell.angle_gamma   90.00
#
_symmetry.space_group_name_H-M   'P 1'
#
loop_
_entity.id
_entity.type
_entity.pdbx_description
1 polymer ?
#
loop_
_entity_poly.entity_id
_entity_poly.type
_entity_poly.pdbx_seq_one_letter_code
_entity_poly.pdbx_strand_id
1 'polypeptide(L)'
;MATGLVTAKPSRTSSIHGASAGDIPIETRHYWMRRANAALFEVTGNPCPRQAFGTVIVNHTAGGLGELVCIGANDIESGNPTLHGNSPLLVKNKNVAHHQESGETTAIKNCSAILTDPHGPYKLSGHEALRAWADLTLYTNAEPCPMCAAAIRWSGFKELVFGTTIQSLRAYNWKIMTLPARDLFKYTTELPAATTAIAGGVLANETDPYFKWQYTRGTGCPPGCKRTGSKCQASALGGTAKPEQRQAAGVHWAWLRRGA
;
A
#
# COMPACT_ATOMS: atom_id res chain seq x y z
N MET A 1 -45.68 -1.21 -40.82
CA MET A 1 -44.66 -1.01 -41.89
C MET A 1 -43.93 0.28 -41.56
N ALA A 2 -42.61 0.42 -41.49
CA ALA A 2 -41.50 -0.50 -41.65
C ALA A 2 -40.37 -0.07 -40.69
N THR A 3 -39.56 -1.07 -40.33
CA THR A 3 -38.29 -1.06 -39.61
C THR A 3 -37.24 -0.09 -40.18
N GLY A 4 -36.43 0.51 -39.31
CA GLY A 4 -35.20 1.22 -39.69
C GLY A 4 -34.13 1.15 -38.60
N LEU A 5 -33.28 0.14 -38.69
CA LEU A 5 -32.06 -0.09 -37.89
C LEU A 5 -30.98 0.94 -38.28
N VAL A 6 -30.40 1.69 -37.34
CA VAL A 6 -29.10 2.38 -37.57
C VAL A 6 -28.22 2.37 -36.31
N THR A 7 -27.43 1.31 -36.24
CA THR A 7 -26.00 1.23 -35.83
C THR A 7 -25.51 1.98 -34.59
N ALA A 8 -25.13 1.20 -33.57
CA ALA A 8 -24.28 1.61 -32.46
C ALA A 8 -22.90 2.09 -32.95
N LYS A 9 -22.48 3.28 -32.52
CA LYS A 9 -21.14 3.84 -32.77
C LYS A 9 -20.14 3.25 -31.77
N PRO A 10 -18.89 2.95 -32.16
CA PRO A 10 -17.91 2.34 -31.26
C PRO A 10 -17.57 3.26 -30.09
N SER A 11 -17.54 2.68 -28.90
CA SER A 11 -17.06 3.28 -27.66
C SER A 11 -15.67 3.89 -27.88
N ARG A 12 -15.55 5.22 -27.72
CA ARG A 12 -14.25 5.87 -27.62
C ARG A 12 -13.63 5.41 -26.32
N THR A 13 -12.52 4.67 -26.44
CA THR A 13 -11.54 4.47 -25.37
C THR A 13 -11.22 5.81 -24.73
N SER A 14 -11.76 6.05 -23.54
CA SER A 14 -11.46 7.21 -22.71
C SER A 14 -10.00 7.09 -22.26
N SER A 15 -9.15 7.87 -22.91
CA SER A 15 -7.75 8.07 -22.56
C SER A 15 -7.65 8.50 -21.10
N ILE A 16 -6.77 7.82 -20.36
CA ILE A 16 -6.39 8.11 -18.98
C ILE A 16 -5.52 9.37 -19.00
N HIS A 17 -6.14 10.55 -18.93
CA HIS A 17 -5.42 11.79 -18.65
C HIS A 17 -6.13 12.57 -17.54
N GLY A 18 -5.96 12.08 -16.31
CA GLY A 18 -5.92 12.94 -15.13
C GLY A 18 -4.47 13.43 -14.96
N ALA A 19 -4.30 14.67 -14.47
CA ALA A 19 -3.05 15.43 -14.34
C ALA A 19 -1.76 14.59 -14.31
N SER A 20 -0.85 14.87 -15.24
CA SER A 20 0.46 14.24 -15.36
C SER A 20 1.21 14.32 -14.04
N ALA A 21 1.33 13.18 -13.36
CA ALA A 21 2.33 12.98 -12.31
C ALA A 21 3.71 13.32 -12.89
N GLY A 22 4.47 14.19 -12.22
CA GLY A 22 5.84 14.50 -12.63
C GLY A 22 6.65 13.21 -12.84
N ASP A 23 7.52 13.21 -13.87
CA ASP A 23 8.14 12.05 -14.53
C ASP A 23 8.90 11.07 -13.62
N ILE A 24 8.20 10.34 -12.74
CA ILE A 24 8.76 9.14 -12.10
C ILE A 24 8.67 8.01 -13.13
N PRO A 25 9.82 7.46 -13.59
CA PRO A 25 9.82 6.38 -14.58
C PRO A 25 9.05 5.17 -14.07
N ILE A 26 8.42 4.44 -15.00
CA ILE A 26 7.66 3.24 -14.65
C ILE A 26 8.53 2.20 -13.93
N GLU A 27 9.80 2.07 -14.30
CA GLU A 27 10.74 1.16 -13.62
C GLU A 27 11.05 1.58 -12.18
N THR A 28 11.09 2.89 -11.90
CA THR A 28 11.19 3.39 -10.52
C THR A 28 9.93 3.05 -9.73
N ARG A 29 8.75 3.19 -10.34
CA ARG A 29 7.49 2.77 -9.68
C ARG A 29 7.46 1.26 -9.44
N HIS A 30 7.94 0.46 -10.39
CA HIS A 30 8.08 -0.99 -10.24
C HIS A 30 9.00 -1.35 -9.07
N TYR A 31 10.16 -0.69 -8.96
CA TYR A 31 11.08 -0.88 -7.84
C TYR A 31 10.40 -0.65 -6.49
N TRP A 32 9.73 0.49 -6.31
CA TRP A 32 9.07 0.82 -5.04
C TRP A 32 7.84 -0.02 -4.75
N MET A 33 7.11 -0.46 -5.78
CA MET A 33 6.01 -1.40 -5.60
C MET A 33 6.50 -2.76 -5.08
N ARG A 34 7.63 -3.26 -5.59
CA ARG A 34 8.27 -4.46 -5.02
C ARG A 34 8.75 -4.22 -3.59
N ARG A 35 9.25 -3.03 -3.28
CA ARG A 35 9.62 -2.64 -1.91
C ARG A 35 8.41 -2.61 -0.96
N ALA A 36 7.23 -2.19 -1.44
CA ALA A 36 5.96 -2.27 -0.70
C ALA A 36 5.56 -3.71 -0.38
N ASN A 37 5.74 -4.64 -1.32
CA ASN A 37 5.58 -6.08 -1.03
C ASN A 37 6.60 -6.59 -0.02
N ALA A 38 7.86 -6.16 -0.10
CA ALA A 38 8.92 -6.57 0.84
C ALA A 38 8.67 -6.03 2.26
N ALA A 39 8.08 -4.84 2.40
CA ALA A 39 7.74 -4.23 3.68
C ALA A 39 6.85 -5.13 4.55
N LEU A 40 6.02 -5.98 3.94
CA LEU A 40 5.20 -6.94 4.66
C LEU A 40 6.04 -7.87 5.54
N PHE A 41 7.09 -8.48 4.98
CA PHE A 41 7.96 -9.38 5.73
C PHE A 41 8.82 -8.62 6.74
N GLU A 42 9.32 -7.44 6.35
CA GLU A 42 10.19 -6.63 7.22
C GLU A 42 9.46 -6.14 8.48
N VAL A 43 8.17 -5.80 8.36
CA VAL A 43 7.36 -5.34 9.49
C VAL A 43 6.79 -6.51 10.28
N THR A 44 6.29 -7.56 9.61
CA THR A 44 5.57 -8.65 10.31
C THR A 44 6.45 -9.83 10.70
N GLY A 45 7.67 -9.94 10.17
CA GLY A 45 8.53 -11.11 10.31
C GLY A 45 7.98 -12.39 9.66
N ASN A 46 6.83 -12.32 8.98
CA ASN A 46 6.13 -13.47 8.42
C ASN A 46 6.15 -13.41 6.88
N PRO A 47 6.78 -14.38 6.18
CA PRO A 47 6.82 -14.39 4.73
C PRO A 47 5.47 -14.80 4.12
N CYS A 48 4.49 -15.16 4.97
CA CYS A 48 3.13 -15.50 4.61
C CYS A 48 2.10 -14.63 5.35
N PRO A 49 2.15 -13.29 5.18
CA PRO A 49 1.30 -12.38 5.93
C PRO A 49 -0.15 -12.53 5.46
N ARG A 50 -1.09 -12.66 6.40
CA ARG A 50 -2.51 -12.45 6.11
C ARG A 50 -2.77 -10.96 6.03
N GLN A 51 -3.72 -10.57 5.19
CA GLN A 51 -4.11 -9.17 5.00
C GLN A 51 -2.89 -8.31 4.68
N ALA A 52 -2.27 -8.73 3.59
CA ALA A 52 -0.94 -8.37 3.16
C ALA A 52 -0.90 -6.98 2.51
N PHE A 53 -1.40 -5.94 3.19
CA PHE A 53 -1.28 -4.56 2.75
C PHE A 53 0.05 -3.98 3.22
N GLY A 54 0.94 -3.73 2.27
CA GLY A 54 2.29 -3.22 2.50
C GLY A 54 2.44 -1.87 1.82
N THR A 55 3.12 -0.95 2.49
CA THR A 55 3.26 0.44 2.06
C THR A 55 4.68 0.94 2.27
N VAL A 56 5.17 1.74 1.33
CA VAL A 56 6.39 2.55 1.50
C VAL A 56 6.12 4.00 1.10
N ILE A 57 6.81 4.93 1.75
CA ILE A 57 6.75 6.35 1.44
C ILE A 57 8.14 6.81 1.04
N VAL A 58 8.21 7.47 -0.10
CA VAL A 58 9.46 7.75 -0.81
C VAL A 58 9.56 9.23 -1.13
N ASN A 59 10.75 9.79 -0.91
CA ASN A 59 11.13 11.11 -1.37
C ASN A 59 11.87 10.99 -2.71
N HIS A 60 11.22 11.40 -3.81
CA HIS A 60 11.85 11.37 -5.14
C HIS A 60 12.71 12.60 -5.45
N THR A 61 12.73 13.61 -4.58
CA THR A 61 13.55 14.83 -4.80
C THR A 61 15.06 14.55 -4.68
N ALA A 62 15.45 13.44 -4.05
CA ALA A 62 16.84 13.02 -3.91
C ALA A 62 17.51 12.51 -5.21
N GLY A 63 16.75 12.39 -6.31
CA GLY A 63 17.23 11.86 -7.59
C GLY A 63 17.35 10.32 -7.64
N GLY A 64 17.73 9.78 -8.79
CA GLY A 64 17.84 8.33 -9.00
C GLY A 64 16.51 7.60 -8.78
N LEU A 65 16.51 6.57 -7.93
CA LEU A 65 15.27 5.88 -7.53
C LEU A 65 14.47 6.70 -6.50
N GLY A 66 15.06 7.69 -5.84
CA GLY A 66 14.50 8.34 -4.64
C GLY A 66 15.00 7.70 -3.35
N GLU A 67 14.61 8.31 -2.22
CA GLU A 67 15.01 7.92 -0.87
C GLU A 67 13.81 7.35 -0.11
N LEU A 68 13.99 6.19 0.53
CA LEU A 68 12.97 5.60 1.39
C LEU A 68 12.87 6.40 2.70
N VAL A 69 11.71 7.00 2.97
CA VAL A 69 11.46 7.70 4.23
C VAL A 69 11.02 6.71 5.31
N CYS A 70 10.02 5.88 5.00
CA CYS A 70 9.51 4.88 5.93
C CYS A 70 8.74 3.76 5.23
N ILE A 71 8.45 2.71 6.00
CA ILE A 71 7.58 1.60 5.61
C ILE A 71 6.43 1.43 6.59
N GLY A 72 5.37 0.79 6.12
CA GLY A 72 4.26 0.30 6.93
C GLY A 72 3.75 -1.02 6.39
N ALA A 73 3.18 -1.83 7.27
CA ALA A 73 2.40 -2.99 6.89
C ALA A 73 1.18 -3.07 7.78
N ASN A 74 0.13 -3.68 7.24
CA ASN A 74 -1.07 -3.98 7.96
C ASN A 74 -0.78 -5.05 9.02
N ASP A 75 -0.97 -4.68 10.28
CA ASP A 75 -0.85 -5.56 11.42
C ASP A 75 -2.17 -5.67 12.22
N ILE A 76 -2.78 -6.84 12.10
CA ILE A 76 -4.04 -7.19 12.74
C ILE A 76 -3.92 -7.62 14.19
N GLU A 77 -2.70 -7.76 14.68
CA GLU A 77 -2.47 -8.24 16.04
C GLU A 77 -2.78 -7.16 17.06
N SER A 78 -2.71 -5.88 16.69
CA SER A 78 -2.99 -4.71 17.55
C SER A 78 -4.37 -4.67 18.21
N GLY A 79 -5.37 -5.32 17.60
CA GLY A 79 -6.78 -5.14 17.95
C GLY A 79 -7.33 -3.73 17.68
N ASN A 80 -6.54 -2.81 17.12
CA ASN A 80 -6.96 -1.47 16.75
C ASN A 80 -7.46 -1.47 15.28
N PRO A 81 -8.73 -1.14 15.02
CA PRO A 81 -9.32 -1.21 13.69
C PRO A 81 -8.87 -0.08 12.73
N THR A 82 -8.08 0.89 13.21
CA THR A 82 -7.55 2.01 12.42
C THR A 82 -6.01 2.04 12.39
N LEU A 83 -5.36 1.45 13.41
CA LEU A 83 -3.92 1.23 13.48
C LEU A 83 -3.63 -0.25 13.37
N HIS A 84 -3.13 -0.65 12.21
CA HIS A 84 -2.80 -2.05 12.05
C HIS A 84 -1.32 -2.19 12.47
N GLY A 85 -1.08 -2.56 13.75
CA GLY A 85 0.20 -2.49 14.51
C GLY A 85 0.19 -2.96 16.01
N ASN A 86 0.38 -4.27 16.27
CA ASN A 86 0.82 -5.17 17.36
C ASN A 86 0.11 -5.34 18.75
N SER A 87 -0.12 -6.63 19.11
CA SER A 87 -0.31 -7.31 20.42
C SER A 87 -1.69 -7.91 20.86
N PRO A 88 -1.68 -9.15 21.42
CA PRO A 88 -2.75 -10.13 21.27
C PRO A 88 -3.81 -10.04 22.37
N LEU A 89 -5.08 -9.86 21.98
CA LEU A 89 -6.19 -10.36 22.78
C LEU A 89 -7.39 -10.69 21.90
N LEU A 90 -7.56 -11.99 21.66
CA LEU A 90 -8.85 -12.69 21.61
C LEU A 90 -10.05 -11.90 21.05
N VAL A 91 -10.28 -12.00 19.73
CA VAL A 91 -11.65 -12.00 19.22
C VAL A 91 -11.94 -13.36 18.60
N LYS A 92 -12.30 -14.33 19.46
CA LYS A 92 -12.87 -15.63 19.08
C LYS A 92 -14.33 -15.51 18.61
N ASN A 93 -14.70 -14.40 17.99
CA ASN A 93 -16.06 -14.21 17.49
C ASN A 93 -16.05 -14.28 15.96
N LYS A 94 -16.38 -15.45 15.42
CA LYS A 94 -16.40 -15.76 13.96
C LYS A 94 -17.40 -14.92 13.16
N ASN A 95 -18.12 -14.01 13.82
CA ASN A 95 -19.20 -13.20 13.24
C ASN A 95 -18.84 -11.72 13.08
N VAL A 96 -17.62 -11.28 13.42
CA VAL A 96 -17.18 -9.90 13.18
C VAL A 96 -16.52 -9.84 11.81
N ALA A 97 -17.11 -9.08 10.88
CA ALA A 97 -16.47 -8.75 9.63
C ALA A 97 -15.22 -7.92 9.95
N HIS A 98 -14.04 -8.48 9.66
CA HIS A 98 -12.79 -7.73 9.77
C HIS A 98 -12.80 -6.63 8.69
N HIS A 99 -12.92 -5.37 9.11
CA HIS A 99 -12.71 -4.20 8.25
C HIS A 99 -11.20 -3.99 8.12
N GLN A 100 -10.65 -4.05 6.90
CA GLN A 100 -9.33 -4.63 6.71
C GLN A 100 -8.38 -3.88 5.77
N GLU A 101 -7.95 -2.65 6.04
CA GLU A 101 -7.04 -1.92 5.13
C GLU A 101 -6.26 -0.80 5.87
N SER A 102 -5.10 -1.05 6.50
CA SER A 102 -4.35 0.04 7.18
C SER A 102 -2.81 -0.03 7.13
N GLY A 103 -2.23 -0.55 6.05
CA GLY A 103 -0.78 -0.42 5.85
C GLY A 103 -0.35 1.05 5.71
N GLU A 104 -1.22 1.86 5.12
CA GLU A 104 -0.99 3.26 4.79
C GLU A 104 -1.02 4.16 6.02
N THR A 105 -1.98 3.98 6.94
CA THR A 105 -2.03 4.80 8.17
C THR A 105 -0.84 4.49 9.08
N THR A 106 -0.42 3.23 9.16
CA THR A 106 0.80 2.84 9.88
C THR A 106 2.04 3.48 9.24
N ALA A 107 2.15 3.48 7.91
CA ALA A 107 3.24 4.17 7.21
C ALA A 107 3.22 5.69 7.49
N ILE A 108 2.08 6.35 7.38
CA ILE A 108 1.94 7.79 7.66
C ILE A 108 2.35 8.11 9.10
N LYS A 109 1.91 7.31 10.08
CA LYS A 109 2.29 7.46 11.49
C LYS A 109 3.80 7.32 11.67
N ASN A 110 4.40 6.28 11.09
CA ASN A 110 5.84 6.03 11.17
C ASN A 110 6.62 7.19 10.55
N CYS A 111 6.28 7.59 9.32
CA CYS A 111 6.92 8.72 8.65
C CYS A 111 6.78 10.03 9.43
N SER A 112 5.62 10.29 10.04
CA SER A 112 5.44 11.48 10.89
C SER A 112 6.48 11.52 12.01
N ALA A 113 6.68 10.39 12.71
CA ALA A 113 7.68 10.30 13.77
C ALA A 113 9.12 10.47 13.24
N ILE A 114 9.43 9.87 12.09
CA ILE A 114 10.77 9.93 11.47
C ILE A 114 11.11 11.35 10.99
N LEU A 115 10.15 12.03 10.35
CA LEU A 115 10.34 13.38 9.84
C LEU A 115 10.60 14.39 10.98
N THR A 116 9.98 14.19 12.14
CA THR A 116 10.06 15.11 13.28
C THR A 116 11.03 14.68 14.37
N ASP A 117 11.71 13.54 14.25
CA ASP A 117 12.65 13.06 15.27
C ASP A 117 13.81 14.08 15.43
N PRO A 118 14.02 14.69 16.62
CA PRO A 118 15.07 15.67 16.84
C PRO A 118 16.48 15.07 16.70
N HIS A 119 16.61 13.76 16.83
CA HIS A 119 17.85 13.00 16.65
C HIS A 119 17.90 12.27 15.30
N GLY A 120 16.83 12.35 14.52
CA GLY A 120 16.71 11.74 13.20
C GLY A 120 17.45 12.50 12.10
N PRO A 121 17.38 12.02 10.85
CA PRO A 121 18.04 12.66 9.72
C PRO A 121 17.34 13.94 9.24
N TYR A 122 16.01 14.04 9.40
CA TYR A 122 15.21 15.15 8.87
C TYR A 122 15.03 16.31 9.86
N LYS A 123 14.75 16.02 11.13
CA LYS A 123 14.63 17.01 12.23
C LYS A 123 13.67 18.16 11.94
N LEU A 124 12.60 17.89 11.20
CA LEU A 124 11.62 18.89 10.81
C LEU A 124 10.76 19.29 12.01
N SER A 125 10.43 20.58 12.12
CA SER A 125 9.32 21.03 12.96
C SER A 125 8.00 20.45 12.45
N GLY A 126 6.95 20.48 13.29
CA GLY A 126 5.62 20.02 12.88
C GLY A 126 5.10 20.73 11.61
N HIS A 127 5.34 22.03 11.47
CA HIS A 127 4.94 22.79 10.29
C HIS A 127 5.75 22.44 9.04
N GLU A 128 7.05 22.16 9.18
CA GLU A 128 7.88 21.70 8.06
C GLU A 128 7.49 20.30 7.62
N ALA A 129 7.24 19.38 8.56
CA ALA A 129 6.77 18.04 8.26
C ALA A 129 5.42 18.05 7.53
N LEU A 130 4.48 18.93 7.92
CA LEU A 130 3.20 19.09 7.22
C LEU A 130 3.38 19.54 5.76
N ARG A 131 4.40 20.34 5.44
CA ARG A 131 4.70 20.74 4.07
C ARG A 131 5.42 19.64 3.29
N ALA A 132 6.29 18.87 3.95
CA ALA A 132 7.11 17.85 3.32
C ALA A 132 6.29 16.77 2.60
N TRP A 133 5.08 16.45 3.06
CA TRP A 133 4.21 15.46 2.40
C TRP A 133 3.94 15.77 0.92
N ALA A 134 3.90 17.05 0.53
CA ALA A 134 3.68 17.47 -0.84
C ALA A 134 4.81 17.08 -1.81
N ASP A 135 5.96 16.66 -1.28
CA ASP A 135 7.10 16.14 -2.05
C ASP A 135 7.19 14.61 -2.04
N LEU A 136 6.39 13.95 -1.20
CA LEU A 136 6.44 12.50 -0.98
C LEU A 136 5.45 11.75 -1.87
N THR A 137 5.86 10.56 -2.28
CA THR A 137 5.02 9.60 -2.99
C THR A 137 4.75 8.38 -2.10
N LEU A 138 3.49 7.97 -2.03
CA LEU A 138 3.07 6.77 -1.30
C LEU A 138 2.86 5.63 -2.29
N TYR A 139 3.57 4.52 -2.06
CA TYR A 139 3.40 3.27 -2.79
C TYR A 139 2.75 2.23 -1.89
N THR A 140 1.61 1.68 -2.30
CA THR A 140 0.92 0.60 -1.57
C THR A 140 0.58 -0.57 -2.49
N ASN A 141 0.72 -1.81 -2.03
CA ASN A 141 0.55 -2.97 -2.90
C ASN A 141 -0.93 -3.30 -3.25
N ALA A 142 -1.88 -2.60 -2.66
CA ALA A 142 -3.27 -2.60 -3.07
C ALA A 142 -3.88 -1.20 -2.96
N GLU A 143 -4.92 -0.93 -3.74
CA GLU A 143 -5.66 0.33 -3.70
C GLU A 143 -6.22 0.57 -2.29
N PRO A 144 -6.01 1.76 -1.70
CA PRO A 144 -6.39 2.03 -0.32
C PRO A 144 -7.91 2.16 -0.15
N CYS A 145 -8.43 1.71 0.99
CA CYS A 145 -9.83 1.92 1.37
C CYS A 145 -10.17 3.41 1.44
N PRO A 146 -11.46 3.77 1.49
CA PRO A 146 -11.87 5.16 1.69
C PRO A 146 -11.26 5.83 2.92
N MET A 147 -11.01 5.10 4.01
CA MET A 147 -10.33 5.66 5.20
C MET A 147 -8.88 6.04 4.88
N CYS A 148 -8.09 5.10 4.36
CA CYS A 148 -6.69 5.34 3.99
C CYS A 148 -6.58 6.38 2.87
N ALA A 149 -7.44 6.29 1.85
CA ALA A 149 -7.48 7.26 0.76
C ALA A 149 -7.80 8.67 1.29
N ALA A 150 -8.74 8.82 2.23
CA ALA A 150 -9.02 10.11 2.87
C ALA A 150 -7.80 10.62 3.65
N ALA A 151 -7.15 9.75 4.43
CA ALA A 151 -5.93 10.09 5.18
C ALA A 151 -4.80 10.55 4.24
N ILE A 152 -4.54 9.82 3.16
CA ILE A 152 -3.56 10.16 2.13
C ILE A 152 -3.86 11.53 1.52
N ARG A 153 -5.10 11.76 1.14
CA ARG A 153 -5.52 13.02 0.54
C ARG A 153 -5.40 14.19 1.53
N TRP A 154 -5.73 13.95 2.80
CA TRP A 154 -5.61 14.91 3.89
C TRP A 154 -4.15 15.26 4.20
N SER A 155 -3.26 14.26 4.19
CA SER A 155 -1.81 14.45 4.36
C SER A 155 -1.19 15.29 3.24
N GLY A 156 -1.82 15.33 2.06
CA GLY A 156 -1.36 16.16 0.95
C GLY A 156 -0.18 15.56 0.16
N PHE A 157 -0.13 14.23 0.04
CA PHE A 157 0.89 13.56 -0.77
C PHE A 157 0.92 14.08 -2.22
N LYS A 158 2.12 14.08 -2.82
CA LYS A 158 2.31 14.38 -4.25
C LYS A 158 1.59 13.37 -5.12
N GLU A 159 1.80 12.09 -4.84
CA GLU A 159 1.33 10.98 -5.65
C GLU A 159 0.97 9.77 -4.76
N LEU A 160 -0.12 9.11 -5.12
CA LEU A 160 -0.52 7.79 -4.65
C LEU A 160 -0.32 6.78 -5.78
N VAL A 161 0.54 5.79 -5.55
CA VAL A 161 0.79 4.67 -6.47
C VAL A 161 0.31 3.38 -5.82
N PHE A 162 -0.51 2.61 -6.53
CA PHE A 162 -0.99 1.33 -6.03
C PHE A 162 -0.99 0.19 -7.03
N GLY A 163 -0.87 -1.03 -6.53
CA GLY A 163 -0.91 -2.27 -7.32
C GLY A 163 -2.33 -2.82 -7.49
N THR A 164 -2.66 -3.84 -6.69
CA THR A 164 -3.95 -4.56 -6.74
C THR A 164 -5.12 -3.59 -6.62
N THR A 165 -6.05 -3.57 -7.57
CA THR A 165 -7.18 -2.62 -7.54
C THR A 165 -8.29 -3.07 -6.58
N ILE A 166 -9.18 -2.15 -6.15
CA ILE A 166 -10.40 -2.50 -5.41
C ILE A 166 -11.25 -3.49 -6.21
N GLN A 167 -11.31 -3.37 -7.54
CA GLN A 167 -12.05 -4.31 -8.39
C GLN A 167 -11.44 -5.72 -8.32
N SER A 168 -10.12 -5.81 -8.36
CA SER A 168 -9.38 -7.07 -8.18
C SER A 168 -9.63 -7.68 -6.80
N LEU A 169 -9.51 -6.88 -5.72
CA LEU A 169 -9.79 -7.33 -4.36
C LEU A 169 -11.20 -7.93 -4.23
N ARG A 170 -12.22 -7.24 -4.77
CA ARG A 170 -13.59 -7.77 -4.83
C ARG A 170 -13.68 -9.08 -5.60
N ALA A 171 -13.03 -9.19 -6.75
CA ALA A 171 -12.98 -10.42 -7.54
C ALA A 171 -12.28 -11.57 -6.78
N TYR A 172 -11.38 -11.26 -5.86
CA TYR A 172 -10.69 -12.22 -4.98
C TYR A 172 -11.46 -12.50 -3.69
N ASN A 173 -12.76 -12.17 -3.64
CA ASN A 173 -13.67 -12.38 -2.52
C ASN A 173 -13.32 -11.60 -1.24
N TRP A 174 -12.58 -10.49 -1.37
CA TRP A 174 -12.37 -9.57 -0.24
C TRP A 174 -13.65 -8.79 0.07
N LYS A 175 -13.95 -8.68 1.37
CA LYS A 175 -15.05 -7.84 1.87
C LYS A 175 -14.49 -6.47 2.21
N ILE A 176 -14.53 -5.58 1.23
CA ILE A 176 -13.93 -4.24 1.32
C ILE A 176 -14.94 -3.14 0.96
N MET A 177 -14.66 -1.92 1.39
CA MET A 177 -15.38 -0.74 0.89
C MET A 177 -14.96 -0.50 -0.56
N THR A 178 -15.95 -0.29 -1.44
CA THR A 178 -15.72 -0.36 -2.89
C THR A 178 -15.61 0.99 -3.58
N LEU A 179 -15.53 2.08 -2.80
CA LEU A 179 -15.36 3.44 -3.30
C LEU A 179 -13.88 3.65 -3.69
N PRO A 180 -13.56 3.82 -5.00
CA PRO A 180 -12.19 4.02 -5.45
C PRO A 180 -11.57 5.33 -4.97
N ALA A 181 -10.24 5.35 -4.78
CA ALA A 181 -9.52 6.53 -4.30
C ALA A 181 -9.74 7.75 -5.23
N ARG A 182 -9.72 7.51 -6.55
CA ARG A 182 -9.99 8.54 -7.56
C ARG A 182 -11.37 9.18 -7.43
N ASP A 183 -12.37 8.41 -6.98
CA ASP A 183 -13.74 8.90 -6.87
C ASP A 183 -13.92 9.67 -5.56
N LEU A 184 -13.27 9.20 -4.48
CA LEU A 184 -13.18 9.97 -3.23
C LEU A 184 -12.51 11.34 -3.46
N PHE A 185 -11.40 11.39 -4.21
CA PHE A 185 -10.62 12.63 -4.36
C PHE A 185 -11.39 13.73 -5.10
N LYS A 186 -12.38 13.39 -5.93
CA LYS A 186 -13.28 14.37 -6.58
C LYS A 186 -14.04 15.24 -5.58
N TYR A 187 -14.24 14.76 -4.35
CA TYR A 187 -14.96 15.47 -3.29
C TYR A 187 -14.03 16.25 -2.35
N THR A 188 -12.74 16.40 -2.70
CA THR A 188 -11.71 16.96 -1.80
C THR A 188 -10.99 18.17 -2.39
N THR A 189 -11.67 18.90 -3.28
CA THR A 189 -11.09 20.02 -4.03
C THR A 189 -10.71 21.24 -3.17
N GLU A 190 -11.28 21.34 -1.97
CA GLU A 190 -11.02 22.45 -1.03
C GLU A 190 -9.75 22.26 -0.19
N LEU A 191 -9.09 21.10 -0.25
CA LEU A 191 -7.89 20.84 0.53
C LEU A 191 -6.65 21.54 -0.08
N PRO A 192 -5.76 22.12 0.75
CA PRO A 192 -4.74 23.08 0.34
C PRO A 192 -3.57 22.50 -0.47
N ALA A 193 -3.33 21.18 -0.40
CA ALA A 193 -2.31 20.53 -1.22
C ALA A 193 -2.85 20.30 -2.64
N ALA A 194 -2.00 20.61 -3.64
CA ALA A 194 -2.24 20.33 -5.06
C ALA A 194 -2.82 18.93 -5.28
N THR A 195 -3.54 18.72 -6.39
CA THR A 195 -4.21 17.43 -6.68
C THR A 195 -3.21 16.27 -6.55
N THR A 196 -3.36 15.43 -5.52
CA THR A 196 -2.59 14.20 -5.36
C THR A 196 -2.79 13.35 -6.61
N ALA A 197 -1.72 13.12 -7.36
CA ALA A 197 -1.77 12.29 -8.56
C ALA A 197 -2.03 10.82 -8.18
N ILE A 198 -2.67 10.07 -9.08
CA ILE A 198 -2.98 8.65 -8.84
C ILE A 198 -2.45 7.80 -9.99
N ALA A 199 -1.64 6.80 -9.66
CA ALA A 199 -1.19 5.74 -10.57
C ALA A 199 -1.62 4.37 -10.02
N GLY A 200 -2.67 3.78 -10.61
CA GLY A 200 -3.21 2.49 -10.19
C GLY A 200 -2.79 1.32 -11.08
N GLY A 201 -2.82 0.10 -10.55
CA GLY A 201 -2.53 -1.13 -11.29
C GLY A 201 -1.04 -1.42 -11.50
N VAL A 202 -0.14 -0.70 -10.82
CA VAL A 202 1.31 -0.85 -10.99
C VAL A 202 1.77 -2.20 -10.45
N LEU A 203 2.38 -3.03 -11.30
CA LEU A 203 2.76 -4.42 -10.99
C LEU A 203 1.63 -5.26 -10.38
N ALA A 204 0.39 -5.09 -10.85
CA ALA A 204 -0.75 -5.90 -10.39
C ALA A 204 -0.48 -7.41 -10.51
N ASN A 205 0.29 -7.85 -11.50
CA ASN A 205 0.72 -9.24 -11.67
C ASN A 205 1.56 -9.77 -10.49
N GLU A 206 2.33 -8.91 -9.82
CA GLU A 206 3.16 -9.26 -8.66
C GLU A 206 2.45 -9.00 -7.33
N THR A 207 1.53 -8.03 -7.25
CA THR A 207 0.78 -7.73 -6.03
C THR A 207 -0.45 -8.64 -5.84
N ASP A 208 -1.18 -8.95 -6.91
CA ASP A 208 -2.38 -9.79 -6.86
C ASP A 208 -2.18 -11.14 -6.14
N PRO A 209 -1.06 -11.87 -6.33
CA PRO A 209 -0.81 -13.12 -5.63
C PRO A 209 -0.93 -13.01 -4.11
N TYR A 210 -0.61 -11.88 -3.49
CA TYR A 210 -0.74 -11.65 -2.04
C TYR A 210 -2.19 -11.61 -1.55
N PHE A 211 -3.15 -11.32 -2.45
CA PHE A 211 -4.57 -11.16 -2.13
C PHE A 211 -5.43 -12.33 -2.64
N LYS A 212 -5.04 -12.99 -3.73
CA LYS A 212 -5.77 -14.13 -4.31
C LYS A 212 -5.93 -15.30 -3.35
N TRP A 213 -4.87 -15.63 -2.61
CA TRP A 213 -4.78 -16.89 -1.87
C TRP A 213 -5.66 -17.01 -0.63
N GLN A 214 -6.10 -15.89 -0.04
CA GLN A 214 -6.69 -15.88 1.31
C GLN A 214 -8.17 -16.27 1.30
N TYR A 215 -8.91 -15.79 0.31
CA TYR A 215 -10.36 -15.92 0.24
C TYR A 215 -10.85 -16.55 -1.07
N THR A 216 -9.95 -16.88 -2.00
CA THR A 216 -10.30 -17.59 -3.24
C THR A 216 -9.77 -19.03 -3.19
N ARG A 217 -10.65 -20.00 -3.48
CA ARG A 217 -10.26 -21.42 -3.49
C ARG A 217 -9.47 -21.76 -4.75
N GLY A 218 -8.53 -22.70 -4.64
CA GLY A 218 -7.79 -23.25 -5.79
C GLY A 218 -6.62 -22.40 -6.29
N THR A 219 -6.34 -21.25 -5.68
CA THR A 219 -5.23 -20.37 -6.06
C THR A 219 -3.89 -20.83 -5.46
N GLY A 220 -2.79 -20.45 -6.12
CA GLY A 220 -1.43 -20.64 -5.61
C GLY A 220 -1.16 -19.83 -4.34
N CYS A 221 -0.17 -20.26 -3.55
CA CYS A 221 0.33 -19.48 -2.42
C CYS A 221 1.15 -18.29 -2.92
N PRO A 222 1.20 -17.17 -2.15
CA PRO A 222 1.97 -16.01 -2.56
C PRO A 222 3.48 -16.30 -2.45
N PRO A 223 4.33 -15.44 -3.03
CA PRO A 223 5.78 -15.56 -2.90
C PRO A 223 6.20 -15.71 -1.42
N GLY A 224 7.09 -16.66 -1.12
CA GLY A 224 7.55 -16.96 0.24
C GLY A 224 6.73 -18.01 1.02
N CYS A 225 5.57 -18.40 0.50
CA CYS A 225 4.71 -19.42 1.11
C CYS A 225 4.71 -20.75 0.35
N LYS A 226 4.46 -21.84 1.07
CA LYS A 226 4.18 -23.16 0.52
C LYS A 226 2.80 -23.64 1.00
N ARG A 227 2.10 -24.39 0.14
CA ARG A 227 0.81 -24.99 0.51
C ARG A 227 1.03 -26.24 1.34
N THR A 228 0.46 -26.26 2.54
CA THR A 228 0.43 -27.40 3.45
C THR A 228 -1.04 -27.73 3.75
N GLY A 229 -1.56 -28.81 3.17
CA GLY A 229 -2.98 -29.11 3.19
C GLY A 229 -3.81 -28.03 2.48
N SER A 230 -4.80 -27.46 3.19
CA SER A 230 -5.69 -26.40 2.68
C SER A 230 -5.20 -24.98 2.94
N LYS A 231 -4.03 -24.81 3.60
CA LYS A 231 -3.51 -23.50 4.00
C LYS A 231 -2.16 -23.21 3.36
N CYS A 232 -1.92 -21.94 3.03
CA CYS A 232 -0.59 -21.45 2.76
C CYS A 232 0.13 -21.18 4.08
N GLN A 233 1.37 -21.65 4.20
CA GLN A 233 2.23 -21.49 5.36
C GLN A 233 3.59 -20.96 4.91
N ALA A 234 4.32 -20.30 5.81
CA ALA A 234 5.70 -19.93 5.57
C ALA A 234 6.50 -21.17 5.14
N SER A 235 7.21 -21.08 4.02
CA SER A 235 8.13 -22.15 3.63
C SER A 235 9.25 -22.25 4.67
N ALA A 236 9.73 -23.45 5.02
CA ALA A 236 10.90 -23.62 5.90
C ALA A 236 12.18 -22.96 5.31
N LEU A 237 12.21 -22.74 3.99
CA LEU A 237 13.23 -21.96 3.29
C LEU A 237 13.09 -20.43 3.49
N GLY A 238 12.01 -19.96 4.11
CA GLY A 238 11.80 -18.56 4.48
C GLY A 238 12.69 -18.08 5.63
N GLY A 239 13.37 -19.00 6.34
CA GLY A 239 14.45 -18.67 7.27
C GLY A 239 15.77 -18.28 6.57
N THR A 240 15.89 -18.52 5.26
CA THR A 240 17.10 -18.30 4.46
C THR A 240 16.82 -17.44 3.21
N ALA A 241 16.03 -16.37 3.36
CA ALA A 241 15.97 -15.32 2.34
C ALA A 241 17.41 -14.86 2.00
N LYS A 242 17.74 -14.81 0.70
CA LYS A 242 19.08 -14.47 0.21
C LYS A 242 19.51 -13.08 0.74
N PRO A 243 20.82 -12.83 0.96
CA PRO A 243 21.35 -11.58 1.51
C PRO A 243 20.85 -10.31 0.81
N GLU A 244 20.56 -10.37 -0.49
CA GLU A 244 20.04 -9.24 -1.28
C GLU A 244 18.67 -8.74 -0.78
N GLN A 245 17.83 -9.61 -0.21
CA GLN A 245 16.56 -9.20 0.42
C GLN A 245 16.75 -8.70 1.87
N ARG A 246 17.89 -9.01 2.51
CA ARG A 246 18.25 -8.50 3.85
C ARG A 246 18.96 -7.14 3.79
N GLN A 247 19.72 -6.86 2.73
CA GLN A 247 20.50 -5.62 2.61
C GLN A 247 19.63 -4.36 2.51
N ALA A 248 18.46 -4.43 1.88
CA ALA A 248 17.52 -3.30 1.81
C ALA A 248 16.76 -3.04 3.13
N ALA A 249 16.71 -4.03 4.03
CA ALA A 249 15.99 -3.96 5.30
C ALA A 249 16.90 -3.61 6.50
N GLY A 250 18.22 -3.79 6.38
CA GLY A 250 19.13 -3.68 7.52
C GLY A 250 19.60 -2.27 7.87
N VAL A 251 19.66 -1.35 6.91
CA VAL A 251 20.44 -0.12 7.07
C VAL A 251 19.67 1.02 7.77
N HIS A 252 18.33 1.05 7.69
CA HIS A 252 17.53 2.15 8.24
C HIS A 252 16.84 1.88 9.59
N TRP A 253 16.81 0.65 10.11
CA TRP A 253 16.00 0.29 11.29
C TRP A 253 16.80 -0.03 12.57
N ALA A 254 18.11 0.26 12.58
CA ALA A 254 18.95 0.04 13.76
C ALA A 254 18.65 1.02 14.93
N TRP A 255 18.04 2.19 14.67
CA TRP A 255 17.74 3.16 15.74
C TRP A 255 16.40 2.92 16.44
N LEU A 256 15.36 2.45 15.74
CA LEU A 256 14.07 2.12 16.35
C LEU A 256 14.14 0.96 17.36
N ARG A 257 15.17 0.11 17.26
CA ARG A 257 15.44 -0.96 18.24
C ARG A 257 16.18 -0.48 19.50
N ARG A 258 16.61 0.78 19.58
CA ARG A 258 17.38 1.33 20.71
C ARG A 258 16.52 2.10 21.73
N GLY A 259 15.20 2.09 21.57
CA GLY A 259 14.27 2.82 22.45
C GLY A 259 13.09 2.00 23.00
N ALA A 260 13.19 0.67 22.99
CA ALA A 260 12.24 -0.23 23.67
C ALA A 260 12.86 -0.78 24.95
#